data_AF-A0A9Q0WB44-F1
#
_entry.id   AF-A0A9Q0WB44-F1
#
_cell.length_a   1.000
_cell.length_b   1.000
_cell.length_c   1.000
_cell.angle_alpha   90.00
_cell.angle_beta   90.00
_cell.angle_gamma   90.00
#
_symmetry.space_group_name_H-M   'P 1'
#
loop_
_entity.id
_entity.type
_entity.pdbx_description
1 polymer ?
#
loop_
_entity_poly.entity_id
_entity_poly.type
_entity_poly.pdbx_seq_one_letter_code
_entity_poly.pdbx_strand_id
1 'polypeptide(L)'
;MVSPKTTFILAILCLALMYELQIHTVEAGKINCKSKCEYRCSKASRHKMCIRACNTCCQRCNCVPPGTSGNEDTCPCYAKMTTHGGRHKCP
;
A
#
# COMPACT_ATOMS: atom_id res chain seq x y z
N MET A 1 -34.46 13.65 33.03
CA MET A 1 -35.31 13.13 31.92
C MET A 1 -34.90 13.88 30.66
N VAL A 2 -34.18 13.23 29.75
CA VAL A 2 -33.72 13.86 28.50
C VAL A 2 -34.89 13.85 27.51
N SER A 3 -35.20 15.01 26.93
CA SER A 3 -36.33 15.15 26.00
C SER A 3 -36.11 14.28 24.77
N PRO A 4 -37.16 13.65 24.19
CA PRO A 4 -37.05 12.80 23.01
C PRO A 4 -36.30 13.50 21.87
N LYS A 5 -36.47 14.82 21.74
CA LYS A 5 -35.78 15.66 20.74
C LYS A 5 -34.27 15.71 20.97
N THR A 6 -33.85 15.81 22.24
CA THR A 6 -32.45 15.86 22.63
C THR A 6 -31.78 14.50 22.47
N THR A 7 -32.49 13.39 22.72
CA THR A 7 -32.01 12.04 22.41
C THR A 7 -31.87 11.79 20.91
N PHE A 8 -32.79 12.29 20.07
CA PHE A 8 -32.66 12.19 18.61
C PHE A 8 -31.44 12.94 18.07
N ILE A 9 -31.20 14.16 18.56
CA ILE A 9 -30.04 14.97 18.14
C ILE A 9 -28.73 14.28 18.54
N LEU A 10 -28.63 13.76 19.77
CA LEU A 10 -27.44 13.06 20.25
C LEU A 10 -27.16 11.77 19.46
N ALA A 11 -28.21 11.02 19.07
CA ALA A 11 -28.08 9.81 18.26
C ALA A 11 -27.55 10.11 16.85
N ILE A 12 -28.07 11.16 16.19
CA ILE A 12 -27.62 11.58 14.85
C ILE A 12 -26.16 12.06 14.88
N LEU A 13 -25.79 12.84 15.91
CA LEU A 13 -24.42 13.33 16.08
C LEU A 13 -23.43 12.18 16.32
N CYS A 14 -23.84 11.18 17.10
CA CYS A 14 -23.03 9.97 17.35
C CYS A 14 -22.85 9.14 16.07
N LEU A 15 -23.91 8.96 15.27
CA LEU A 15 -23.82 8.25 13.99
C LEU A 15 -22.92 8.97 12.97
N ALA A 16 -22.95 10.30 12.92
CA ALA A 16 -22.06 11.09 12.07
C ALA A 16 -20.59 10.98 12.51
N LEU A 17 -20.31 11.02 13.82
CA LEU A 17 -18.96 10.84 14.36
C LEU A 17 -18.42 9.42 14.13
N MET A 18 -19.28 8.40 14.16
CA MET A 18 -18.91 7.01 13.85
C MET A 18 -18.64 6.81 12.35
N TYR A 19 -19.25 7.62 11.47
CA TYR A 19 -19.01 7.58 10.02
C TYR A 19 -17.64 8.17 9.64
N GLU A 20 -17.25 9.31 10.21
CA GLU A 20 -15.95 9.95 9.97
C GLU A 20 -14.75 9.07 10.40
N LEU A 21 -14.99 8.12 11.32
CA LEU A 21 -13.97 7.19 11.81
C LEU A 21 -13.78 5.92 10.94
N GLN A 22 -14.61 5.71 9.91
CA GLN A 22 -14.58 4.49 9.08
C GLN A 22 -13.95 4.68 7.69
N ILE A 23 -13.41 5.86 7.35
CA ILE A 23 -12.82 6.15 6.03
C ILE A 23 -11.31 5.78 5.95
N HIS A 24 -10.77 5.06 6.93
CA HIS A 24 -9.44 4.44 6.83
C HIS A 24 -9.49 2.91 6.86
N THR A 25 -10.55 2.31 6.30
CA THR A 25 -10.44 0.92 5.84
C THR A 25 -9.45 0.90 4.69
N VAL A 26 -8.17 0.63 5.02
CA VAL A 26 -7.15 0.18 4.08
C VAL A 26 -7.78 -0.95 3.30
N GLU A 27 -8.21 -0.63 2.09
CA GLU A 27 -8.59 -1.61 1.11
C GLU A 27 -7.38 -2.56 1.04
N ALA A 28 -7.54 -3.79 1.53
CA ALA A 28 -6.69 -4.90 1.14
C ALA A 28 -6.99 -5.24 -0.34
N GLY A 29 -6.99 -4.21 -1.17
CA GLY A 29 -7.11 -4.28 -2.60
C GLY A 29 -5.85 -4.97 -3.07
N LYS A 30 -6.05 -6.13 -3.68
CA LYS A 30 -4.99 -6.91 -4.30
C LYS A 30 -4.19 -5.99 -5.23
N ILE A 31 -2.97 -5.62 -4.85
CA ILE A 31 -2.13 -4.75 -5.66
C ILE A 31 -1.91 -5.39 -7.03
N ASN A 32 -2.08 -4.61 -8.10
CA ASN A 32 -1.71 -5.07 -9.43
C ASN A 32 -0.19 -4.95 -9.58
N CYS A 33 0.52 -6.02 -9.18
CA CYS A 33 1.99 -6.06 -9.29
C CYS A 33 2.48 -5.83 -10.71
N LYS A 34 1.76 -6.34 -11.72
CA LYS A 34 2.16 -6.24 -13.12
C LYS A 34 2.27 -4.77 -13.54
N SER A 35 1.21 -3.98 -13.38
CA SER A 35 1.21 -2.58 -13.80
C SER A 35 2.16 -1.71 -12.97
N LYS A 36 2.23 -1.95 -11.66
CA LYS A 36 3.14 -1.21 -10.77
C LYS A 36 4.61 -1.49 -11.10
N CYS A 37 4.96 -2.75 -11.35
CA CYS A 37 6.31 -3.13 -11.73
C CYS A 37 6.70 -2.68 -13.14
N GLU A 38 5.74 -2.64 -14.08
CA GLU A 38 5.97 -2.04 -15.41
C GLU A 38 6.39 -0.57 -15.28
N TYR A 39 5.70 0.22 -14.43
CA TYR A 39 6.08 1.60 -14.17
C TYR A 39 7.44 1.70 -13.45
N ARG A 40 7.63 0.97 -12.35
CA ARG A 40 8.89 0.97 -11.57
C ARG A 40 10.10 0.67 -12.45
N CYS A 41 9.95 -0.27 -13.39
CA CYS A 41 11.01 -0.72 -14.29
C CYS A 41 11.07 0.03 -15.64
N SER A 42 10.25 1.07 -15.85
CA SER A 42 10.16 1.79 -17.13
C SER A 42 11.47 2.43 -17.59
N LYS A 43 12.32 2.85 -16.65
CA LYS A 43 13.64 3.44 -16.91
C LYS A 43 14.81 2.48 -16.65
N ALA A 44 14.53 1.22 -16.32
CA ALA A 44 15.56 0.24 -16.01
C ALA A 44 16.24 -0.24 -17.30
N SER A 45 17.57 -0.08 -17.38
CA SER A 45 18.38 -0.58 -18.50
C SER A 45 18.22 -2.09 -18.72
N ARG A 46 18.09 -2.85 -17.63
CA ARG A 46 17.84 -4.31 -17.64
C ARG A 46 16.36 -4.62 -17.36
N HIS A 47 15.47 -4.11 -18.20
CA HIS A 47 14.02 -4.14 -18.02
C HIS A 47 13.45 -5.52 -17.61
N LYS A 48 13.78 -6.60 -18.35
CA LYS A 48 13.30 -7.97 -18.05
C LYS A 48 13.74 -8.48 -16.67
N MET A 49 14.97 -8.13 -16.25
CA MET A 49 15.48 -8.51 -14.93
C MET A 49 14.77 -7.72 -13.83
N CYS A 50 14.60 -6.41 -14.02
CA CYS A 50 13.89 -5.54 -13.10
C CYS A 50 12.46 -6.04 -12.85
N ILE A 51 11.69 -6.31 -13.92
CA ILE A 51 10.30 -6.79 -13.80
C ILE A 51 10.23 -8.11 -13.03
N ARG A 52 11.14 -9.05 -13.28
CA ARG A 52 11.18 -10.34 -12.56
C ARG A 52 11.41 -10.13 -11.06
N ALA A 53 12.39 -9.29 -10.71
CA ALA A 53 12.72 -8.98 -9.32
C ALA A 53 11.56 -8.24 -8.62
N CYS A 54 11.05 -7.17 -9.24
CA CYS A 54 9.93 -6.38 -8.72
C CYS A 54 8.70 -7.24 -8.48
N ASN A 55 8.28 -8.09 -9.44
CA ASN A 55 7.10 -8.94 -9.26
C ASN A 55 7.26 -9.92 -8.10
N THR A 56 8.46 -10.49 -7.92
CA THR A 56 8.74 -11.38 -6.78
C THR A 56 8.63 -10.63 -5.46
N CYS A 57 9.17 -9.41 -5.39
CA CYS A 57 9.07 -8.57 -4.20
C CYS A 57 7.63 -8.13 -3.93
N CYS A 58 6.91 -7.71 -4.97
CA CYS A 58 5.52 -7.28 -4.89
C CYS A 58 4.59 -8.41 -4.45
N GLN A 59 4.73 -9.62 -4.99
CA GLN A 59 3.90 -10.76 -4.58
C GLN A 59 4.09 -11.13 -3.11
N ARG A 60 5.29 -10.92 -2.56
CA ARG A 60 5.59 -11.23 -1.17
C ARG A 60 5.17 -10.11 -0.22
N CYS A 61 5.36 -8.85 -0.64
CA CYS A 61 5.18 -7.68 0.21
C CYS A 61 3.87 -6.93 -0.04
N ASN A 62 3.14 -7.28 -1.09
CA ASN A 62 1.95 -6.58 -1.59
C ASN A 62 2.12 -5.05 -1.71
N CYS A 63 3.33 -4.60 -2.05
CA CYS A 63 3.73 -3.19 -2.10
C CYS A 63 4.78 -2.98 -3.19
N VAL A 64 4.69 -1.86 -3.91
CA VAL A 64 5.72 -1.38 -4.85
C VAL A 64 5.94 0.11 -4.58
N PRO A 65 7.17 0.54 -4.29
CA PRO A 65 7.49 1.95 -4.05
C PRO A 65 7.12 2.86 -5.23
N PRO A 66 6.76 4.14 -4.98
CA PRO A 66 6.50 5.09 -6.04
C PRO A 66 7.77 5.51 -6.78
N GLY A 67 7.62 5.95 -8.02
CA GLY A 67 8.73 6.34 -8.90
C GLY A 67 9.47 5.15 -9.52
N THR A 68 10.52 5.45 -10.28
CA THR A 68 11.35 4.45 -10.99
C THR A 68 12.64 4.08 -10.25
N SER A 69 12.92 4.74 -9.13
CA SER A 69 14.10 4.53 -8.26
C SER A 69 13.84 5.14 -6.88
N GLY A 70 14.52 4.63 -5.84
CA GLY A 70 14.39 5.13 -4.47
C GLY A 70 13.01 4.91 -3.84
N ASN A 71 12.69 5.68 -2.79
CA ASN A 71 11.45 5.60 -2.00
C ASN A 71 11.14 4.24 -1.39
N GLU A 72 12.15 3.38 -1.23
CA GLU A 72 11.94 2.01 -0.74
C GLU A 72 11.42 2.00 0.70
N ASP A 73 11.70 3.04 1.47
CA ASP A 73 11.20 3.29 2.83
C ASP A 73 9.67 3.32 2.90
N THR A 74 8.97 3.69 1.81
CA THR A 74 7.50 3.63 1.75
C THR A 74 6.96 2.19 1.78
N CYS A 75 7.80 1.20 1.44
CA CYS A 75 7.47 -0.22 1.48
C CYS A 75 8.55 -1.00 2.26
N PRO A 76 8.51 -1.02 3.61
CA PRO A 76 9.59 -1.59 4.43
C PRO A 76 9.90 -3.08 4.13
N CYS A 77 8.88 -3.88 3.76
CA CYS A 77 9.09 -5.26 3.33
C CYS A 77 9.90 -5.32 2.03
N TYR A 78 9.57 -4.48 1.05
CA TYR A 78 10.26 -4.40 -0.24
C TYR A 78 11.73 -3.97 -0.05
N ALA A 79 11.98 -2.97 0.80
CA ALA A 79 13.33 -2.47 1.11
C ALA A 79 14.25 -3.52 1.78
N LYS A 80 13.68 -4.38 2.65
CA LYS A 80 14.45 -5.34 3.45
C LYS A 80 14.70 -6.67 2.74
N MET A 81 14.13 -6.88 1.54
CA MET A 81 14.25 -8.12 0.81
C MET A 81 15.66 -8.31 0.26
N THR A 82 16.27 -9.44 0.63
CA THR A 82 17.61 -9.83 0.20
C THR A 82 17.58 -11.11 -0.63
N THR A 83 18.63 -11.29 -1.42
CA THR A 83 18.95 -12.56 -2.08
C THR A 83 19.57 -13.53 -1.07
N HIS A 84 19.70 -14.80 -1.44
CA HIS A 84 20.41 -15.79 -0.61
C HIS A 84 21.86 -15.35 -0.29
N GLY A 85 22.49 -14.55 -1.15
CA GLY A 85 23.83 -13.99 -0.92
C GLY A 85 23.86 -12.68 -0.13
N GLY A 86 22.77 -12.31 0.56
CA GLY A 86 22.71 -11.12 1.42
C GLY A 86 22.63 -9.77 0.69
N ARG A 87 22.66 -9.75 -0.65
CA ARG A 87 22.51 -8.52 -1.44
C ARG A 87 21.05 -8.10 -1.52
N HIS A 88 20.80 -6.79 -1.55
CA HIS A 88 19.47 -6.22 -1.79
C HIS A 88 18.89 -6.78 -3.11
N LYS A 89 17.64 -7.24 -3.06
CA LYS A 89 17.01 -8.01 -4.14
C LYS A 89 16.12 -7.17 -5.05
N CYS A 90 15.40 -6.20 -4.50
CA CYS A 90 14.34 -5.50 -5.20
C CYS A 90 14.89 -4.29 -5.99
N PRO A 91 14.22 -3.86 -7.07
CA PRO A 91 14.62 -2.69 -7.85
C PRO A 91 14.03 -1.35 -7.38
#